data_AF-A0A2T6ITX9-F1
#
_entry.id   AF-A0A2T6ITX9-F1
#
_cell.length_a   1.000
_cell.length_b   1.000
_cell.length_c   1.000
_cell.angle_alpha   90.00
_cell.angle_beta   90.00
_cell.angle_gamma   90.00
#
_symmetry.space_group_name_H-M   'P 1'
#
loop_
_entity.id
_entity.type
_entity.pdbx_description
1 polymer ?
#
loop_
_entity_poly.entity_id
_entity_poly.type
_entity_poly.pdbx_seq_one_letter_code
_entity_poly.pdbx_strand_id
1 'polypeptide(L)'
;ELRAHQCILSACSEYFKRLFCGPDTAKRIEFQQRWVVVQQLVRCMYGADIEPGTDPEIILEVLAEARNLEVNCLSIEDCLSLIVDQLSVVNCARVLTHEEVAHHRELSRQVCSYIVKRFSDVVRNPTSRQQLLQMPRNQIVYMVRELCRRCDTNRDTDLIVRFVVDWSQFETACDLLRDCKLWDWSLEPGALSVFRDEDQSALQAPSLPQAVQWRIPNLRVALREQLPMKYVVGTYFDWSVRLDHGGENKLRLVYESALDRNPGQPACIKRFPAALFAWQVIFRGEDVFRERPVFICFPEHVALHWSTTLPISTADVTDGDELTILVTMTEIPLVSLILYYFSSDLNQTLAHEDILNRLPHIEYRCLSSYTLFHSAQPQPLASVL
;
A
#
# COMPACT_ATOMS: atom_id res chain seq x y z
N GLU A 1 -16.19 18.48 40.54
CA GLU A 1 -16.38 19.75 39.80
C GLU A 1 -15.03 20.41 39.61
N LEU A 2 -14.74 20.92 38.42
CA LEU A 2 -13.51 21.64 38.09
C LEU A 2 -13.84 23.14 38.02
N ARG A 3 -13.11 23.98 38.75
CA ARG A 3 -13.26 25.44 38.68
C ARG A 3 -12.24 25.99 37.70
N ALA A 4 -12.68 26.87 36.80
CA ALA A 4 -11.84 27.50 35.79
C ALA A 4 -12.28 28.96 35.55
N HIS A 5 -11.39 29.76 34.97
CA HIS A 5 -11.62 31.17 34.64
C HIS A 5 -12.16 31.28 33.22
N GLN A 6 -13.34 31.89 33.06
CA GLN A 6 -13.99 32.08 31.76
C GLN A 6 -13.07 32.77 30.76
N CYS A 7 -12.29 33.78 31.20
CA CYS A 7 -11.36 34.49 30.32
C CYS A 7 -10.26 33.60 29.74
N ILE A 8 -9.70 32.66 30.52
CA ILE A 8 -8.68 31.71 30.04
C ILE A 8 -9.33 30.73 29.06
N LEU A 9 -10.49 30.18 29.42
CA LEU A 9 -11.21 29.24 28.57
C LEU A 9 -11.58 29.85 27.21
N SER A 10 -12.12 31.07 27.19
CA SER A 10 -12.45 31.80 25.96
C SER A 10 -11.23 32.23 25.13
N ALA A 11 -10.08 32.44 25.75
CA ALA A 11 -8.85 32.80 25.03
C ALA A 11 -8.28 31.61 24.26
N CYS A 12 -8.42 30.40 24.79
CA CYS A 12 -7.85 29.18 24.21
C CYS A 12 -8.83 28.41 23.32
N SER A 13 -10.13 28.68 23.38
CA SER A 13 -11.17 27.94 22.65
C SER A 13 -12.28 28.83 22.11
N GLU A 14 -12.57 28.67 20.81
CA GLU A 14 -13.64 29.40 20.14
C GLU A 14 -15.04 28.95 20.62
N TYR A 15 -15.19 27.68 21.01
CA TYR A 15 -16.42 27.20 21.66
C TYR A 15 -16.73 28.00 22.93
N PHE A 16 -15.78 28.09 23.87
CA PHE A 16 -16.01 28.80 25.14
C PHE A 16 -16.13 30.31 24.94
N LYS A 17 -15.45 30.88 23.95
CA LYS A 17 -15.63 32.28 23.57
C LYS A 17 -17.07 32.57 23.14
N ARG A 18 -17.64 31.73 22.26
CA ARG A 18 -19.05 31.84 21.86
C ARG A 18 -20.00 31.66 23.04
N LEU A 19 -19.73 30.68 23.91
CA LEU A 19 -20.56 30.37 25.06
C LEU A 19 -20.56 31.48 26.15
N PHE A 20 -19.41 32.07 26.45
CA PHE A 20 -19.27 33.05 27.54
C PHE A 20 -19.42 34.50 27.10
N CYS A 21 -19.16 34.81 25.83
CA CYS A 21 -19.37 36.17 25.30
C CYS A 21 -20.75 36.33 24.61
N GLY A 22 -21.57 35.28 24.60
CA GLY A 22 -22.94 35.30 24.12
C GLY A 22 -23.94 35.94 25.11
N PRO A 23 -25.21 36.11 24.71
CA PRO A 23 -26.25 36.73 25.54
C PRO A 23 -26.61 35.90 26.78
N ASP A 24 -26.47 34.58 26.71
CA ASP A 24 -26.73 33.65 27.81
C ASP A 24 -25.42 33.04 28.34
N THR A 25 -24.91 33.56 29.46
CA THR A 25 -23.70 33.04 30.09
C THR A 25 -24.00 31.82 30.97
N ALA A 26 -23.56 30.64 30.54
CA ALA A 26 -23.62 29.43 31.36
C ALA A 26 -22.63 29.53 32.54
N LYS A 27 -23.13 29.38 33.78
CA LYS A 27 -22.29 29.33 35.01
C LYS A 27 -21.78 27.93 35.35
N ARG A 28 -22.39 26.90 34.77
CA ARG A 28 -22.05 25.49 34.94
C ARG A 28 -22.20 24.80 33.59
N ILE A 29 -21.21 24.00 33.23
CA ILE A 29 -21.16 23.24 31.98
C ILE A 29 -20.98 21.78 32.36
N GLU A 30 -21.76 20.91 31.73
CA GLU A 30 -21.69 19.47 31.94
C GLU A 30 -21.02 18.82 30.72
N PHE A 31 -20.00 18.02 30.99
CA PHE A 31 -19.29 17.24 29.99
C PHE A 31 -19.67 15.78 30.12
N GLN A 32 -19.91 15.11 28.99
CA GLN A 32 -20.12 13.65 28.96
C GLN A 32 -18.78 12.87 29.00
N GLN A 33 -17.65 13.59 28.97
CA GLN A 33 -16.33 13.01 28.91
C GLN A 33 -15.78 12.61 30.29
N ARG A 34 -14.83 11.67 30.31
CA ARG A 34 -14.14 11.23 31.53
C ARG A 34 -13.47 12.40 32.24
N TRP A 35 -13.55 12.42 33.56
CA TRP A 35 -12.97 13.48 34.40
C TRP A 35 -11.49 13.78 34.07
N VAL A 36 -10.68 12.73 33.90
CA VAL A 36 -9.25 12.87 33.61
C VAL A 36 -8.98 13.63 32.30
N VAL A 37 -9.82 13.43 31.27
CA VAL A 37 -9.68 14.10 29.97
C VAL A 37 -9.96 15.59 30.11
N VAL A 38 -11.10 15.94 30.72
CA VAL A 38 -11.46 17.35 30.95
C VAL A 38 -10.45 18.04 31.86
N GLN A 39 -9.95 17.33 32.87
CA GLN A 39 -8.92 17.85 33.78
C GLN A 39 -7.61 18.15 33.03
N GLN A 40 -7.10 17.22 32.20
CA GLN A 40 -5.89 17.45 31.42
C GLN A 40 -6.09 18.57 30.39
N LEU A 41 -7.23 18.59 29.69
CA LEU A 41 -7.53 19.62 28.69
C LEU A 41 -7.51 21.02 29.31
N VAL A 42 -8.20 21.21 30.43
CA VAL A 42 -8.21 22.50 31.13
C VAL A 42 -6.83 22.87 31.63
N ARG A 43 -6.01 21.92 32.11
CA ARG A 43 -4.60 22.21 32.46
C ARG A 43 -3.80 22.71 31.27
N CYS A 44 -3.99 22.10 30.10
CA CYS A 44 -3.34 22.55 28.86
C CYS A 44 -3.75 23.98 28.49
N MET A 45 -5.03 24.33 28.66
CA MET A 45 -5.51 25.70 28.45
C MET A 45 -4.89 26.72 29.44
N TYR A 46 -4.41 26.26 30.59
CA TYR A 46 -3.67 27.07 31.56
C TYR A 46 -2.16 27.09 31.30
N GLY A 47 -1.69 26.50 30.19
CA GLY A 47 -0.29 26.48 29.78
C GLY A 47 0.56 25.37 30.41
N ALA A 48 -0.06 24.33 30.98
CA ALA A 48 0.65 23.14 31.44
C ALA A 48 0.73 22.08 30.33
N ASP A 49 1.78 21.27 30.32
CA ASP A 49 1.86 20.11 29.43
C ASP A 49 0.96 18.96 29.93
N ILE A 50 0.64 18.04 29.03
CA ILE A 50 0.04 16.75 29.40
C ILE A 50 1.00 16.00 30.32
N GLU A 51 0.47 15.43 31.41
CA GLU A 51 1.30 14.74 32.38
C GLU A 51 2.07 13.56 31.77
N PRO A 52 3.39 13.46 32.01
CA PRO A 52 4.16 12.30 31.58
C PRO A 52 3.60 11.00 32.16
N GLY A 53 3.52 9.96 31.33
CA GLY A 53 2.96 8.66 31.71
C GLY A 53 1.42 8.58 31.64
N THR A 54 0.76 9.63 31.15
CA THR A 54 -0.66 9.56 30.78
C THR A 54 -0.85 8.48 29.69
N ASP A 55 -1.84 7.60 29.87
CA ASP A 55 -2.13 6.53 28.90
C ASP A 55 -2.39 7.14 27.51
N PRO A 56 -1.78 6.60 26.44
CA PRO A 56 -1.98 7.11 25.08
C PRO A 56 -3.44 7.29 24.66
N GLU A 57 -4.35 6.43 25.12
CA GLU A 57 -5.79 6.56 24.83
C GLU A 57 -6.39 7.80 25.48
N ILE A 58 -5.98 8.13 26.71
CA ILE A 58 -6.41 9.37 27.39
C ILE A 58 -5.89 10.58 26.61
N ILE A 59 -4.63 10.54 26.13
CA ILE A 59 -4.06 11.64 25.33
C ILE A 59 -4.88 11.86 24.05
N LEU A 60 -5.26 10.78 23.36
CA LEU A 60 -6.09 10.86 22.16
C LEU A 60 -7.50 11.37 22.44
N GLU A 61 -8.10 11.00 23.56
CA GLU A 61 -9.38 11.56 23.99
C GLU A 61 -9.28 13.05 24.33
N VAL A 62 -8.15 13.49 24.92
CA VAL A 62 -7.88 14.93 25.16
C VAL A 62 -7.77 15.67 23.83
N LEU A 63 -7.08 15.13 22.85
CA LEU A 63 -6.97 15.72 21.51
C LEU A 63 -8.32 15.76 20.77
N ALA A 64 -9.11 14.68 20.87
CA ALA A 64 -10.45 14.63 20.29
C ALA A 64 -11.37 15.69 20.92
N GLU A 65 -11.35 15.82 22.24
CA GLU A 65 -12.15 16.83 22.94
C GLU A 65 -11.63 18.25 22.69
N ALA A 66 -10.31 18.43 22.57
CA ALA A 66 -9.71 19.69 22.15
C ALA A 66 -10.23 20.12 20.77
N ARG A 67 -10.30 19.20 19.80
CA ARG A 67 -10.91 19.48 18.49
C ARG A 67 -12.40 19.81 18.62
N ASN A 68 -13.17 19.02 19.38
CA ASN A 68 -14.61 19.25 19.58
C ASN A 68 -14.91 20.64 20.16
N LEU A 69 -14.06 21.10 21.07
CA LEU A 69 -14.18 22.40 21.73
C LEU A 69 -13.40 23.51 21.02
N GLU A 70 -12.85 23.25 19.83
CA GLU A 70 -12.06 24.24 19.06
C GLU A 70 -10.94 24.87 19.91
N VAL A 71 -10.23 24.05 20.68
CA VAL A 71 -9.08 24.44 21.51
C VAL A 71 -7.83 24.55 20.64
N ASN A 72 -7.21 25.72 20.61
CA ASN A 72 -6.12 26.05 19.69
C ASN A 72 -4.71 25.91 20.30
N CYS A 73 -4.61 25.71 21.61
CA CYS A 73 -3.34 25.69 22.34
C CYS A 73 -2.72 24.29 22.51
N LEU A 74 -3.34 23.26 21.93
CA LEU A 74 -2.86 21.88 22.00
C LEU A 74 -2.77 21.31 20.59
N SER A 75 -1.57 20.87 20.20
CA SER A 75 -1.33 20.26 18.89
C SER A 75 -0.96 18.79 19.03
N ILE A 76 -1.06 18.04 17.92
CA ILE A 76 -0.62 16.65 17.89
C ILE A 76 0.90 16.56 18.01
N GLU A 77 1.62 17.53 17.48
CA GLU A 77 3.08 17.60 17.52
C GLU A 77 3.60 17.60 18.97
N ASP A 78 2.90 18.28 19.87
CA ASP A 78 3.23 18.32 21.31
C ASP A 78 3.02 16.97 22.01
N CYS A 79 2.10 16.16 21.48
CA CYS A 79 1.68 14.89 22.08
C CYS A 79 2.34 13.66 21.44
N LEU A 80 3.00 13.82 20.29
CA LEU A 80 3.41 12.72 19.44
C LEU A 80 4.39 11.76 20.16
N SER A 81 5.43 12.31 20.80
CA SER A 81 6.39 11.51 21.57
C SER A 81 5.74 10.84 22.78
N LEU A 82 4.86 11.56 23.50
CA LEU A 82 4.13 11.00 24.65
C LEU A 82 3.29 9.77 24.27
N ILE A 83 2.75 9.74 23.06
CA ILE A 83 2.00 8.58 22.55
C ILE A 83 2.96 7.49 22.05
N VAL A 84 3.88 7.84 21.16
CA VAL A 84 4.73 6.88 20.44
C VAL A 84 5.69 6.16 21.37
N ASP A 85 6.30 6.87 22.32
CA ASP A 85 7.29 6.30 23.25
C ASP A 85 6.65 5.31 24.24
N GLN A 86 5.33 5.40 24.43
CA GLN A 86 4.54 4.52 25.30
C GLN A 86 3.88 3.36 24.55
N LEU A 87 4.15 3.18 23.25
CA LEU A 87 3.60 2.08 22.47
C LEU A 87 4.12 0.72 22.98
N SER A 88 3.18 -0.17 23.24
CA SER A 88 3.39 -1.54 23.68
C SER A 88 2.59 -2.51 22.82
N VAL A 89 2.92 -3.80 22.89
CA VAL A 89 2.15 -4.86 22.21
C VAL A 89 0.68 -4.80 22.64
N VAL A 90 0.41 -4.43 23.88
CA VAL A 90 -0.93 -4.42 24.48
C VAL A 90 -1.77 -3.24 24.02
N ASN A 91 -1.19 -2.03 23.89
CA ASN A 91 -1.97 -0.82 23.60
C ASN A 91 -1.92 -0.36 22.12
N CYS A 92 -0.96 -0.83 21.33
CA CYS A 92 -0.73 -0.27 19.99
C CYS A 92 -1.93 -0.43 19.04
N ALA A 93 -2.64 -1.55 19.10
CA ALA A 93 -3.84 -1.79 18.29
C ALA A 93 -4.96 -0.81 18.69
N ARG A 94 -5.22 -0.65 19.99
CA ARG A 94 -6.20 0.30 20.54
C ARG A 94 -5.90 1.73 20.11
N VAL A 95 -4.62 2.13 20.20
CA VAL A 95 -4.16 3.44 19.74
C VAL A 95 -4.43 3.59 18.25
N LEU A 96 -4.02 2.63 17.41
CA LEU A 96 -4.22 2.73 15.95
C LEU A 96 -5.70 2.83 15.56
N THR A 97 -6.57 2.11 16.26
CA THR A 97 -8.02 2.07 15.98
C THR A 97 -8.79 3.25 16.57
N HIS A 98 -8.15 4.10 17.37
CA HIS A 98 -8.81 5.26 17.96
C HIS A 98 -9.17 6.28 16.88
N GLU A 99 -10.40 6.82 16.93
CA GLU A 99 -10.95 7.72 15.91
C GLU A 99 -10.04 8.93 15.65
N GLU A 100 -9.46 9.49 16.71
CA GLU A 100 -8.54 10.63 16.63
C GLU A 100 -7.32 10.36 15.74
N VAL A 101 -6.83 9.13 15.66
CA VAL A 101 -5.65 8.81 14.84
C VAL A 101 -5.91 9.02 13.35
N ALA A 102 -7.16 8.89 12.89
CA ALA A 102 -7.51 9.13 11.50
C ALA A 102 -7.29 10.60 11.06
N HIS A 103 -7.25 11.54 12.00
CA HIS A 103 -7.01 12.96 11.74
C HIS A 103 -5.51 13.31 11.70
N HIS A 104 -4.64 12.40 12.13
CA HIS A 104 -3.20 12.65 12.33
C HIS A 104 -2.36 11.66 11.52
N ARG A 105 -2.10 11.98 10.25
CA ARG A 105 -1.40 11.10 9.31
C ARG A 105 -0.03 10.62 9.83
N GLU A 106 0.74 11.51 10.45
CA GLU A 106 2.06 11.16 10.98
C GLU A 106 1.98 10.22 12.19
N LEU A 107 1.05 10.47 13.12
CA LEU A 107 0.81 9.56 14.24
C LEU A 107 0.39 8.18 13.74
N SER A 108 -0.60 8.12 12.82
CA SER A 108 -1.06 6.87 12.22
C SER A 108 0.09 6.09 11.59
N ARG A 109 0.99 6.77 10.86
CA ARG A 109 2.19 6.18 10.26
C ARG A 109 3.14 5.60 11.32
N GLN A 110 3.39 6.32 12.41
CA GLN A 110 4.30 5.85 13.46
C GLN A 110 3.75 4.67 14.25
N VAL A 111 2.46 4.73 14.63
CA VAL A 111 1.79 3.62 15.32
C VAL A 111 1.73 2.38 14.43
N CYS A 112 1.39 2.56 13.15
CA CYS A 112 1.42 1.46 12.17
C CYS A 112 2.84 0.89 12.01
N SER A 113 3.87 1.74 11.93
CA SER A 113 5.27 1.29 11.85
C SER A 113 5.68 0.44 13.04
N TYR A 114 5.24 0.81 14.26
CA TYR A 114 5.44 0.03 15.46
C TYR A 114 4.78 -1.35 15.35
N ILE A 115 3.50 -1.40 14.95
CA ILE A 115 2.76 -2.66 14.79
C ILE A 115 3.43 -3.55 13.76
N VAL A 116 3.79 -3.01 12.59
CA VAL A 116 4.45 -3.77 11.52
C VAL A 116 5.80 -4.34 11.97
N LYS A 117 6.59 -3.58 12.75
CA LYS A 117 7.86 -4.07 13.31
C LYS A 117 7.69 -5.21 14.31
N ARG A 118 6.56 -5.26 15.01
CA ARG A 118 6.26 -6.25 16.06
C ARG A 118 5.05 -7.12 15.74
N PHE A 119 4.75 -7.29 14.46
CA PHE A 119 3.47 -7.86 14.02
C PHE A 119 3.21 -9.25 14.62
N SER A 120 4.24 -10.11 14.65
CA SER A 120 4.13 -11.43 15.28
C SER A 120 3.74 -11.39 16.75
N ASP A 121 4.23 -10.41 17.52
CA ASP A 121 3.90 -10.31 18.94
C ASP A 121 2.50 -9.72 19.13
N VAL A 122 2.15 -8.72 18.32
CA VAL A 122 0.85 -8.04 18.35
C VAL A 122 -0.29 -9.00 17.99
N VAL A 123 -0.14 -9.79 16.92
CA VAL A 123 -1.18 -10.74 16.50
C VAL A 123 -1.29 -11.95 17.44
N ARG A 124 -0.23 -12.28 18.19
CA ARG A 124 -0.31 -13.32 19.22
C ARG A 124 -1.00 -12.85 20.50
N ASN A 125 -1.05 -11.55 20.75
CA ASN A 125 -1.84 -11.00 21.84
C ASN A 125 -3.34 -11.05 21.47
N PRO A 126 -4.20 -11.76 22.22
CA PRO A 126 -5.60 -11.93 21.85
C PRO A 126 -6.38 -10.62 21.75
N THR A 127 -6.14 -9.69 22.68
CA THR A 127 -6.82 -8.39 22.74
C THR A 127 -6.42 -7.52 21.54
N SER A 128 -5.11 -7.41 21.29
CA SER A 128 -4.60 -6.61 20.17
C SER A 128 -5.01 -7.20 18.83
N ARG A 129 -4.95 -8.53 18.67
CA ARG A 129 -5.45 -9.21 17.48
C ARG A 129 -6.92 -8.90 17.23
N GLN A 130 -7.78 -9.04 18.23
CA GLN A 130 -9.21 -8.78 18.08
C GLN A 130 -9.49 -7.34 17.64
N GLN A 131 -8.75 -6.36 18.18
CA GLN A 131 -8.86 -4.96 17.75
C GLN A 131 -8.39 -4.77 16.30
N LEU A 132 -7.26 -5.35 15.91
CA LEU A 132 -6.78 -5.27 14.53
C LEU A 132 -7.75 -5.93 13.53
N LEU A 133 -8.43 -7.01 13.93
CA LEU A 133 -9.46 -7.66 13.11
C LEU A 133 -10.69 -6.77 12.85
N GLN A 134 -10.89 -5.71 13.64
CA GLN A 134 -11.99 -4.76 13.50
C GLN A 134 -11.59 -3.49 12.74
N MET A 135 -10.35 -3.40 12.27
CA MET A 135 -9.87 -2.22 11.54
C MET A 135 -10.66 -1.99 10.25
N PRO A 136 -10.95 -0.73 9.89
CA PRO A 136 -11.57 -0.40 8.62
C PRO A 136 -10.61 -0.68 7.44
N ARG A 137 -11.18 -0.97 6.27
CA ARG A 137 -10.44 -1.41 5.08
C ARG A 137 -9.33 -0.44 4.65
N ASN A 138 -9.57 0.86 4.70
CA ASN A 138 -8.56 1.87 4.34
C ASN A 138 -7.31 1.80 5.24
N GLN A 139 -7.47 1.53 6.53
CA GLN A 139 -6.35 1.40 7.46
C GLN A 139 -5.66 0.04 7.34
N ILE A 140 -6.41 -1.05 7.17
CA ILE A 140 -5.80 -2.39 7.02
C ILE A 140 -4.95 -2.46 5.76
N VAL A 141 -5.42 -1.89 4.63
CA VAL A 141 -4.71 -1.96 3.35
C VAL A 141 -3.35 -1.27 3.47
N TYR A 142 -3.30 -0.12 4.15
CA TYR A 142 -2.05 0.56 4.46
C TYR A 142 -1.10 -0.31 5.28
N MET A 143 -1.60 -0.93 6.36
CA MET A 143 -0.79 -1.81 7.23
C MET A 143 -0.29 -3.05 6.48
N VAL A 144 -1.16 -3.71 5.71
CA VAL A 144 -0.83 -4.90 4.91
C VAL A 144 0.23 -4.59 3.87
N ARG A 145 0.15 -3.41 3.23
CA ARG A 145 1.18 -2.96 2.30
C ARG A 145 2.56 -2.89 2.97
N GLU A 146 2.65 -2.29 4.16
CA GLU A 146 3.90 -2.21 4.92
C GLU A 146 4.38 -3.56 5.46
N LEU A 147 3.46 -4.46 5.81
CA LEU A 147 3.77 -5.84 6.19
C LEU A 147 4.39 -6.61 5.02
N CYS A 148 3.76 -6.56 3.84
CA CYS A 148 4.25 -7.24 2.65
C CYS A 148 5.64 -6.73 2.24
N ARG A 149 5.89 -5.42 2.35
CA ARG A 149 7.19 -4.81 2.05
C ARG A 149 8.33 -5.36 2.92
N ARG A 150 8.04 -5.73 4.17
CA ARG A 150 9.03 -6.17 5.16
C ARG A 150 9.10 -7.69 5.31
N CYS A 151 8.18 -8.43 4.70
CA CYS A 151 8.10 -9.87 4.85
C CYS A 151 9.19 -10.56 4.03
N ASP A 152 10.05 -11.32 4.69
CA ASP A 152 11.19 -12.04 4.08
C ASP A 152 11.28 -13.52 4.50
N THR A 153 10.35 -14.02 5.33
CA THR A 153 10.31 -15.42 5.77
C THR A 153 8.99 -16.13 5.46
N ASN A 154 9.03 -17.47 5.34
CA ASN A 154 7.83 -18.31 5.22
C ASN A 154 6.89 -18.16 6.42
N ARG A 155 7.46 -18.04 7.63
CA ARG A 155 6.70 -17.93 8.88
C ARG A 155 5.90 -16.63 8.93
N ASP A 156 6.52 -15.52 8.54
CA ASP A 156 5.84 -14.23 8.50
C ASP A 156 4.79 -14.19 7.39
N THR A 157 5.10 -14.81 6.25
CA THR A 157 4.15 -14.95 5.13
C THR A 157 2.89 -15.68 5.58
N ASP A 158 3.03 -16.85 6.22
CA ASP A 158 1.92 -17.62 6.77
C ASP A 158 1.08 -16.79 7.75
N LEU A 159 1.75 -16.12 8.70
CA LEU A 159 1.06 -15.32 9.70
C LEU A 159 0.30 -14.14 9.09
N ILE A 160 0.90 -13.41 8.14
CA ILE A 160 0.26 -12.27 7.47
C ILE A 160 -0.93 -12.74 6.64
N VAL A 161 -0.76 -13.76 5.80
CA VAL A 161 -1.84 -14.27 4.93
C VAL A 161 -3.01 -14.75 5.77
N ARG A 162 -2.77 -15.56 6.81
CA ARG A 162 -3.84 -16.01 7.73
C ARG A 162 -4.53 -14.88 8.45
N PHE A 163 -3.77 -13.91 8.97
CA PHE A 163 -4.36 -12.74 9.60
C PHE A 163 -5.27 -11.95 8.65
N VAL A 164 -4.87 -11.78 7.38
CA VAL A 164 -5.68 -11.05 6.41
C VAL A 164 -6.91 -11.87 5.99
N VAL A 165 -6.80 -13.19 5.86
CA VAL A 165 -7.95 -14.10 5.67
C VAL A 165 -8.94 -13.94 6.83
N ASP A 166 -8.46 -13.97 8.07
CA ASP A 166 -9.29 -13.78 9.27
C ASP A 166 -9.96 -12.39 9.30
N TRP A 167 -9.20 -11.33 9.00
CA TRP A 167 -9.71 -9.95 8.98
C TRP A 167 -10.79 -9.77 7.90
N SER A 168 -10.57 -10.32 6.72
CA SER A 168 -11.50 -10.23 5.59
C SER A 168 -12.69 -11.18 5.71
N GLN A 169 -12.68 -12.07 6.72
CA GLN A 169 -13.70 -13.09 6.95
C GLN A 169 -13.85 -14.06 5.76
N PHE A 170 -12.79 -14.21 4.95
CA PHE A 170 -12.75 -15.21 3.89
C PHE A 170 -12.46 -16.60 4.46
N GLU A 171 -12.92 -17.63 3.75
CA GLU A 171 -12.66 -19.03 4.16
C GLU A 171 -11.23 -19.45 3.82
N THR A 172 -10.68 -18.96 2.70
CA THR A 172 -9.39 -19.41 2.18
C THR A 172 -8.54 -18.27 1.60
N ALA A 173 -7.24 -18.50 1.50
CA ALA A 173 -6.31 -17.59 0.82
C ALA A 173 -6.65 -17.42 -0.67
N CYS A 174 -7.26 -18.43 -1.31
CA CYS A 174 -7.77 -18.33 -2.68
C CYS A 174 -8.90 -17.29 -2.82
N ASP A 175 -9.79 -17.18 -1.84
CA ASP A 175 -10.86 -16.16 -1.87
C ASP A 175 -10.28 -14.76 -1.70
N LEU A 176 -9.35 -14.63 -0.75
CA LEU A 176 -8.60 -13.40 -0.54
C LEU A 176 -7.84 -12.98 -1.81
N LEU A 177 -7.18 -13.91 -2.51
CA LEU A 177 -6.44 -13.62 -3.74
C LEU A 177 -7.34 -12.98 -4.82
N ARG A 178 -8.59 -13.43 -4.94
CA ARG A 178 -9.53 -12.93 -5.93
C ARG A 178 -10.03 -11.53 -5.57
N ASP A 179 -10.39 -11.31 -4.31
CA ASP A 179 -10.94 -10.04 -3.84
C ASP A 179 -9.86 -8.95 -3.70
N CYS A 180 -8.67 -9.32 -3.22
CA CYS A 180 -7.63 -8.35 -2.86
C CYS A 180 -7.16 -7.48 -4.01
N LYS A 181 -7.28 -7.94 -5.27
CA LYS A 181 -6.95 -7.14 -6.46
C LYS A 181 -7.80 -5.87 -6.60
N LEU A 182 -9.00 -5.87 -6.01
CA LEU A 182 -9.96 -4.76 -6.10
C LEU A 182 -9.80 -3.75 -4.95
N TRP A 183 -8.83 -3.95 -4.06
CA TRP A 183 -8.59 -3.06 -2.94
C TRP A 183 -7.87 -1.79 -3.43
N ASP A 184 -7.99 -0.71 -2.66
CA ASP A 184 -7.32 0.56 -2.99
C ASP A 184 -5.84 0.52 -2.56
N TRP A 185 -5.02 -0.08 -3.42
CA TRP A 185 -3.57 -0.19 -3.20
C TRP A 185 -2.81 1.09 -3.55
N SER A 186 -3.42 2.00 -4.32
CA SER A 186 -2.74 3.19 -4.79
C SER A 186 -2.44 4.12 -3.61
N LEU A 187 -1.25 4.72 -3.62
CA LEU A 187 -0.93 5.82 -2.71
C LEU A 187 -1.71 7.09 -3.10
N GLU A 188 -1.94 7.27 -4.40
CA GLU A 188 -2.60 8.42 -5.00
C GLU A 188 -3.57 7.91 -6.09
N PRO A 189 -4.84 7.65 -5.74
CA PRO A 189 -5.82 7.12 -6.67
C PRO A 189 -5.96 8.00 -7.92
N GLY A 190 -5.82 7.39 -9.11
CA GLY A 190 -5.95 8.08 -10.39
C GLY A 190 -4.70 8.83 -10.86
N ALA A 191 -3.62 8.84 -10.08
CA ALA A 191 -2.34 9.36 -10.56
C ALA A 191 -1.81 8.50 -11.72
N LEU A 192 -1.23 9.17 -12.73
CA LEU A 192 -0.52 8.49 -13.80
C LEU A 192 0.87 8.05 -13.30
N SER A 193 1.28 6.85 -13.69
CA SER A 193 2.60 6.34 -13.39
C SER A 193 3.66 7.00 -14.28
N VAL A 194 4.88 6.96 -13.77
CA VAL A 194 6.04 7.57 -14.41
C VAL A 194 6.79 6.54 -15.24
N PHE A 195 7.22 6.93 -16.43
CA PHE A 195 8.15 6.19 -17.27
C PHE A 195 9.59 6.64 -17.02
N ARG A 196 10.51 5.69 -17.10
CA ARG A 196 11.96 5.89 -17.02
C ARG A 196 12.65 5.16 -18.19
N ASP A 197 13.72 5.75 -18.70
CA ASP A 197 14.59 5.12 -19.71
C ASP A 197 15.39 3.95 -19.15
N GLU A 198 15.89 3.10 -20.04
CA GLU A 198 16.82 2.04 -19.70
C GLU A 198 18.17 2.65 -19.29
N ASP A 199 18.52 2.56 -18.00
CA ASP A 199 19.86 2.88 -17.53
C ASP A 199 20.82 1.79 -18.01
N GLN A 200 21.72 2.13 -18.96
CA GLN A 200 22.86 1.26 -19.30
C GLN A 200 23.87 1.11 -18.14
N SER A 201 23.67 1.80 -17.02
CA SER A 201 24.49 1.72 -15.82
C SER A 201 23.63 1.74 -14.56
N ALA A 202 23.05 0.58 -14.22
CA ALA A 202 22.18 0.35 -13.07
C ALA A 202 22.79 0.58 -11.67
N LEU A 203 23.84 1.39 -11.53
CA LEU A 203 24.52 1.62 -10.25
C LEU A 203 24.69 3.08 -9.84
N GLN A 204 24.60 4.09 -10.71
CA GLN A 204 24.79 5.50 -10.28
C GLN A 204 24.13 6.52 -11.24
N ALA A 205 22.89 6.95 -10.98
CA ALA A 205 22.38 8.26 -11.44
C ALA A 205 21.10 8.69 -10.67
N PRO A 206 21.12 9.78 -9.88
CA PRO A 206 19.95 10.27 -9.14
C PRO A 206 18.92 11.07 -9.95
N SER A 207 18.98 11.12 -11.28
CA SER A 207 18.17 12.07 -12.05
C SER A 207 17.99 11.71 -13.53
N LEU A 208 17.49 10.51 -13.83
CA LEU A 208 16.95 10.26 -15.17
C LEU A 208 15.66 11.08 -15.38
N PRO A 209 15.39 11.56 -16.62
CA PRO A 209 14.15 12.25 -16.94
C PRO A 209 12.97 11.31 -16.71
N GLN A 210 12.16 11.63 -15.71
CA GLN A 210 10.91 10.95 -15.43
C GLN A 210 9.79 11.64 -16.20
N ALA A 211 9.08 10.88 -17.02
CA ALA A 211 7.99 11.41 -17.84
C ALA A 211 6.71 10.64 -17.57
N VAL A 212 5.61 11.36 -17.43
CA VAL A 212 4.26 10.77 -17.30
C VAL A 212 3.74 10.26 -18.66
N GLN A 213 4.37 10.69 -19.75
CA GLN A 213 4.03 10.30 -21.12
C GLN A 213 5.23 9.63 -21.77
N TRP A 214 5.00 8.46 -22.36
CA TRP A 214 5.95 7.83 -23.26
C TRP A 214 5.59 8.22 -24.70
N ARG A 215 6.35 9.17 -25.25
CA ARG A 215 6.20 9.62 -26.64
C ARG A 215 7.17 8.87 -27.54
N ILE A 216 6.67 8.35 -28.64
CA ILE A 216 7.43 7.60 -29.64
C ILE A 216 7.25 8.31 -30.99
N PRO A 217 8.17 9.22 -31.34
CA PRO A 217 8.15 9.89 -32.63
C PRO A 217 8.59 8.93 -33.73
N ASN A 218 8.18 9.19 -34.98
CA ASN A 218 8.54 8.39 -36.15
C ASN A 218 8.29 6.90 -35.93
N LEU A 219 7.09 6.55 -35.44
CA LEU A 219 6.72 5.22 -34.95
C LEU A 219 7.13 4.08 -35.89
N ARG A 220 6.99 4.28 -37.19
CA ARG A 220 7.37 3.28 -38.21
C ARG A 220 8.86 2.96 -38.22
N VAL A 221 9.72 3.95 -38.02
CA VAL A 221 11.17 3.77 -37.95
C VAL A 221 11.53 3.06 -36.64
N ALA A 222 10.95 3.53 -35.53
CA ALA A 222 11.16 2.94 -34.22
C ALA A 222 10.82 1.44 -34.19
N LEU A 223 9.72 1.03 -34.82
CA LEU A 223 9.31 -0.38 -34.89
C LEU A 223 10.24 -1.27 -35.75
N ARG A 224 11.05 -0.69 -36.63
CA ARG A 224 11.93 -1.44 -37.56
C ARG A 224 13.36 -1.56 -37.05
N GLU A 225 13.90 -0.49 -36.49
CA GLU A 225 15.32 -0.41 -36.13
C GLU A 225 15.56 -0.94 -34.72
N GLN A 226 14.85 -0.38 -33.74
CA GLN A 226 14.99 -0.75 -32.33
C GLN A 226 13.65 -0.55 -31.61
N LEU A 227 13.06 -1.67 -31.22
CA LEU A 227 11.76 -1.69 -30.56
C LEU A 227 11.79 -0.85 -29.28
N PRO A 228 10.93 0.18 -29.17
CA PRO A 228 10.92 1.08 -28.01
C PRO A 228 10.65 0.32 -26.71
N MET A 229 11.44 0.59 -25.68
CA MET A 229 11.25 0.03 -24.34
C MET A 229 11.37 1.12 -23.28
N LYS A 230 10.58 1.00 -22.21
CA LYS A 230 10.62 1.86 -21.02
C LYS A 230 10.36 1.03 -19.77
N TYR A 231 10.80 1.55 -18.64
CA TYR A 231 10.36 1.09 -17.32
C TYR A 231 9.16 1.93 -16.86
N VAL A 232 8.09 1.26 -16.43
CA VAL A 232 7.02 1.87 -15.62
C VAL A 232 7.44 1.77 -14.16
N VAL A 233 7.65 2.92 -13.53
CA VAL A 233 8.22 3.04 -12.17
C VAL A 233 7.16 2.70 -11.13
N GLY A 234 7.40 1.64 -10.36
CA GLY A 234 6.57 1.21 -9.23
C GLY A 234 7.13 1.58 -7.87
N THR A 235 6.46 1.15 -6.81
CA THR A 235 6.92 1.32 -5.42
C THR A 235 8.01 0.30 -5.10
N TYR A 236 7.82 -0.95 -5.52
CA TYR A 236 8.71 -2.08 -5.26
C TYR A 236 9.52 -2.47 -6.49
N PHE A 237 8.92 -2.39 -7.68
CA PHE A 237 9.53 -2.85 -8.92
C PHE A 237 9.48 -1.79 -10.02
N ASP A 238 10.48 -1.80 -10.89
CA ASP A 238 10.47 -1.14 -12.18
C ASP A 238 10.05 -2.14 -13.24
N TRP A 239 8.93 -1.89 -13.92
CA TRP A 239 8.31 -2.84 -14.83
C TRP A 239 8.75 -2.56 -16.27
N SER A 240 9.51 -3.49 -16.86
CA SER A 240 9.95 -3.38 -18.26
C SER A 240 8.79 -3.62 -19.20
N VAL A 241 8.50 -2.63 -20.04
CA VAL A 241 7.46 -2.70 -21.06
C VAL A 241 8.04 -2.27 -22.41
N ARG A 242 7.86 -3.12 -23.42
CA ARG A 242 8.30 -2.88 -24.79
C ARG A 242 7.11 -2.73 -25.73
N LEU A 243 7.20 -1.77 -26.65
CA LEU A 243 6.29 -1.69 -27.79
C LEU A 243 6.82 -2.59 -28.91
N ASP A 244 5.96 -3.49 -29.40
CA ASP A 244 6.28 -4.43 -30.46
C ASP A 244 5.10 -4.55 -31.44
N HIS A 245 5.27 -5.29 -32.52
CA HIS A 245 4.20 -5.71 -33.40
C HIS A 245 4.14 -7.24 -33.51
N GLY A 246 3.05 -7.82 -33.03
CA GLY A 246 2.85 -9.28 -33.05
C GLY A 246 2.61 -9.84 -34.45
N GLY A 247 2.47 -11.17 -34.55
CA GLY A 247 2.20 -11.86 -35.83
C GLY A 247 0.87 -11.48 -36.51
N GLU A 248 -0.04 -10.79 -35.81
CA GLU A 248 -1.31 -10.29 -36.34
C GLU A 248 -1.22 -8.89 -36.96
N ASN A 249 0.00 -8.38 -37.20
CA ASN A 249 0.25 -7.03 -37.74
C ASN A 249 -0.32 -5.87 -36.89
N LYS A 250 -0.63 -6.10 -35.62
CA LYS A 250 -1.07 -5.06 -34.67
C LYS A 250 0.04 -4.71 -33.69
N LEU A 251 0.05 -3.45 -33.26
CA LEU A 251 0.92 -3.01 -32.17
C LEU A 251 0.51 -3.69 -30.85
N ARG A 252 1.48 -3.95 -30.00
CA ARG A 252 1.27 -4.55 -28.67
C ARG A 252 2.25 -3.96 -27.66
N LEU A 253 1.76 -3.77 -26.44
CA LEU A 253 2.59 -3.50 -25.27
C LEU A 253 2.94 -4.84 -24.62
N VAL A 254 4.21 -5.19 -24.63
CA VAL A 254 4.73 -6.46 -24.10
C VAL A 254 5.33 -6.20 -22.73
N TYR A 255 4.87 -6.92 -21.72
CA TYR A 255 5.45 -6.89 -20.38
C TYR A 255 6.58 -7.92 -20.34
N GLU A 256 7.79 -7.50 -20.01
CA GLU A 256 8.98 -8.36 -20.12
C GLU A 256 9.47 -8.86 -18.76
N SER A 257 9.53 -7.97 -17.77
CA SER A 257 10.03 -8.29 -16.44
C SER A 257 9.63 -7.23 -15.42
N ALA A 258 9.76 -7.58 -14.14
CA ALA A 258 9.71 -6.63 -13.03
C ALA A 258 11.08 -6.63 -12.32
N LEU A 259 11.77 -5.50 -12.34
CA LEU A 259 13.09 -5.33 -11.72
C LEU A 259 12.94 -4.79 -10.31
N ASP A 260 13.59 -5.44 -9.35
CA ASP A 260 13.58 -5.01 -7.96
C ASP A 260 14.31 -3.66 -7.77
N ARG A 261 13.63 -2.71 -7.11
CA ARG A 261 14.20 -1.39 -6.82
C ARG A 261 15.14 -1.37 -5.61
N ASN A 262 15.11 -2.41 -4.77
CA ASN A 262 15.97 -2.54 -3.60
C ASN A 262 16.77 -3.85 -3.65
N PRO A 263 17.69 -3.98 -4.64
CA PRO A 263 18.51 -5.18 -4.80
C PRO A 263 19.34 -5.40 -3.53
N GLY A 264 19.33 -6.64 -3.03
CA GLY A 264 20.09 -7.06 -1.84
C GLY A 264 19.31 -7.11 -0.53
N GLN A 265 18.08 -6.58 -0.45
CA GLN A 265 17.19 -6.81 0.70
C GLN A 265 16.30 -8.03 0.42
N PRO A 266 16.32 -9.12 1.22
CA PRO A 266 15.39 -10.22 0.97
C PRO A 266 13.95 -9.76 1.18
N ALA A 267 13.03 -10.16 0.29
CA ALA A 267 11.60 -9.93 0.47
C ALA A 267 10.78 -10.96 -0.31
N CYS A 268 9.79 -11.58 0.33
CA CYS A 268 8.94 -12.62 -0.25
C CYS A 268 8.18 -12.12 -1.49
N ILE A 269 7.80 -10.84 -1.52
CA ILE A 269 7.08 -10.23 -2.65
C ILE A 269 7.86 -10.26 -3.97
N LYS A 270 9.20 -10.42 -3.91
CA LYS A 270 10.07 -10.48 -5.11
C LYS A 270 9.90 -11.76 -5.91
N ARG A 271 9.39 -12.83 -5.29
CA ARG A 271 9.18 -14.11 -5.97
C ARG A 271 8.07 -14.03 -7.03
N PHE A 272 7.05 -13.22 -6.76
CA PHE A 272 5.89 -13.08 -7.65
C PHE A 272 5.46 -11.62 -7.80
N PRO A 273 6.26 -10.74 -8.43
CA PRO A 273 5.87 -9.35 -8.62
C PRO A 273 4.51 -9.26 -9.33
N ALA A 274 3.57 -8.49 -8.77
CA ALA A 274 2.19 -8.44 -9.22
C ALA A 274 1.67 -7.00 -9.26
N ALA A 275 1.02 -6.61 -10.37
CA ALA A 275 0.47 -5.28 -10.56
C ALA A 275 -0.75 -5.26 -11.50
N LEU A 276 -1.53 -4.18 -11.42
CA LEU A 276 -2.56 -3.82 -12.39
C LEU A 276 -2.04 -2.70 -13.29
N PHE A 277 -2.29 -2.80 -14.59
CA PHE A 277 -1.95 -1.79 -15.60
C PHE A 277 -3.20 -1.30 -16.32
N ALA A 278 -3.43 0.01 -16.35
CA ALA A 278 -4.48 0.63 -17.15
C ALA A 278 -3.83 1.60 -18.15
N TRP A 279 -3.83 1.19 -19.44
CA TRP A 279 -3.20 1.96 -20.51
C TRP A 279 -4.16 2.95 -21.15
N GLN A 280 -3.59 4.09 -21.54
CA GLN A 280 -4.21 5.05 -22.45
C GLN A 280 -3.24 5.31 -23.61
N VAL A 281 -3.71 5.20 -24.85
CA VAL A 281 -2.88 5.37 -26.04
C VAL A 281 -3.50 6.40 -26.97
N ILE A 282 -2.71 7.41 -27.29
CA ILE A 282 -3.06 8.49 -28.19
C ILE A 282 -2.27 8.30 -29.49
N PHE A 283 -2.99 8.18 -30.60
CA PHE A 283 -2.42 8.04 -31.94
C PHE A 283 -3.00 9.12 -32.85
N ARG A 284 -2.15 9.88 -33.54
CA ARG A 284 -2.56 11.04 -34.38
C ARG A 284 -3.41 12.09 -33.63
N GLY A 285 -3.18 12.24 -32.32
CA GLY A 285 -3.91 13.19 -31.48
C GLY A 285 -5.27 12.68 -30.98
N GLU A 286 -5.69 11.48 -31.35
CA GLU A 286 -6.93 10.85 -30.87
C GLU A 286 -6.64 9.76 -29.83
N ASP A 287 -7.44 9.70 -28.77
CA ASP A 287 -7.40 8.61 -27.78
C ASP A 287 -8.04 7.36 -28.40
N VAL A 288 -7.19 6.47 -28.91
CA VAL A 288 -7.60 5.27 -29.67
C VAL A 288 -7.75 4.04 -28.80
N PHE A 289 -7.26 4.08 -27.56
CA PHE A 289 -7.31 2.94 -26.66
C PHE A 289 -7.26 3.38 -25.21
N ARG A 290 -8.28 2.98 -24.44
CA ARG A 290 -8.36 3.19 -23.01
C ARG A 290 -8.80 1.89 -22.33
N GLU A 291 -7.85 1.22 -21.70
CA GLU A 291 -8.07 -0.12 -21.15
C GLU A 291 -8.67 -0.08 -19.74
N ARG A 292 -9.45 -1.12 -19.42
CA ARG A 292 -9.69 -1.46 -18.01
C ARG A 292 -8.39 -2.06 -17.42
N PRO A 293 -8.15 -1.92 -16.11
CA PRO A 293 -6.95 -2.46 -15.49
C PRO A 293 -6.75 -3.95 -15.80
N VAL A 294 -5.58 -4.31 -16.34
CA VAL A 294 -5.16 -5.68 -16.60
C VAL A 294 -4.17 -6.12 -15.54
N PHE A 295 -4.38 -7.31 -15.00
CA PHE A 295 -3.49 -7.89 -14.00
C PHE A 295 -2.30 -8.58 -14.66
N ILE A 296 -1.10 -8.28 -14.18
CA ILE A 296 0.16 -8.87 -14.65
C ILE A 296 0.94 -9.38 -13.44
N CYS A 297 1.49 -10.58 -13.59
CA CYS A 297 2.34 -11.22 -12.59
C CYS A 297 3.51 -11.94 -13.28
N PHE A 298 4.68 -11.90 -12.66
CA PHE A 298 5.86 -12.66 -13.09
C PHE A 298 6.33 -13.59 -11.98
N PRO A 299 6.74 -14.82 -12.29
CA PRO A 299 7.54 -15.60 -11.37
C PRO A 299 9.00 -15.18 -11.47
N GLU A 300 9.69 -15.14 -10.33
CA GLU A 300 11.12 -14.90 -10.27
C GLU A 300 11.88 -15.93 -11.13
N HIS A 301 12.84 -15.43 -11.91
CA HIS A 301 13.67 -16.22 -12.84
C HIS A 301 12.91 -16.95 -13.96
N VAL A 302 11.62 -16.68 -14.17
CA VAL A 302 10.82 -17.29 -15.24
C VAL A 302 10.37 -16.23 -16.23
N ALA A 303 10.79 -16.37 -17.48
CA ALA A 303 10.30 -15.53 -18.56
C ALA A 303 8.88 -15.97 -18.96
N LEU A 304 7.88 -15.14 -18.65
CA LEU A 304 6.53 -15.26 -19.17
C LEU A 304 6.26 -14.13 -20.16
N HIS A 305 5.53 -14.43 -21.23
CA HIS A 305 5.14 -13.43 -22.21
C HIS A 305 3.69 -13.01 -21.98
N TRP A 306 3.52 -11.77 -21.54
CA TRP A 306 2.22 -11.10 -21.44
C TRP A 306 2.21 -9.91 -22.40
N SER A 307 1.06 -9.62 -23.01
CA SER A 307 0.94 -8.42 -23.84
C SER A 307 -0.48 -7.89 -23.92
N THR A 308 -0.61 -6.58 -24.02
CA THR A 308 -1.85 -5.88 -24.38
C THR A 308 -1.80 -5.53 -25.87
N THR A 309 -2.74 -6.03 -26.67
CA THR A 309 -2.84 -5.72 -28.10
C THR A 309 -3.56 -4.39 -28.30
N LEU A 310 -2.96 -3.48 -29.08
CA LEU A 310 -3.51 -2.18 -29.40
C LEU A 310 -4.34 -2.24 -30.69
N PRO A 311 -5.38 -1.39 -30.84
CA PRO A 311 -6.22 -1.33 -32.03
C PRO A 311 -5.55 -0.53 -33.17
N ILE A 312 -4.22 -0.64 -33.32
CA ILE A 312 -3.45 0.06 -34.34
C ILE A 312 -2.76 -0.99 -35.21
N SER A 313 -3.11 -1.01 -36.49
CA SER A 313 -2.43 -1.86 -37.48
C SER A 313 -1.10 -1.24 -37.87
N THR A 314 -0.05 -2.04 -37.89
CA THR A 314 1.28 -1.63 -38.39
C THR A 314 1.27 -1.18 -39.83
N ALA A 315 0.33 -1.69 -40.65
CA ALA A 315 0.18 -1.29 -42.04
C ALA A 315 -0.34 0.16 -42.18
N ASP A 316 -1.06 0.66 -41.18
CA ASP A 316 -1.67 1.99 -41.19
C ASP A 316 -0.72 3.08 -40.66
N VAL A 317 0.43 2.66 -40.11
CA VAL A 317 1.46 3.56 -39.59
C VAL A 317 2.31 4.09 -40.73
N THR A 318 2.49 5.41 -40.75
CA THR A 318 3.28 6.17 -41.72
C THR A 318 4.54 6.74 -41.06
N ASP A 319 5.47 7.26 -41.86
CA ASP A 319 6.79 7.70 -41.36
C ASP A 319 6.70 8.94 -40.44
N GLY A 320 5.62 9.72 -40.54
CA GLY A 320 5.40 10.91 -39.69
C GLY A 320 4.52 10.67 -38.46
N ASP A 321 4.06 9.43 -38.22
CA ASP A 321 3.17 9.16 -37.10
C ASP A 321 3.90 9.12 -35.76
N GLU A 322 3.24 9.67 -34.74
CA GLU A 322 3.66 9.65 -33.35
C GLU A 322 2.66 8.86 -32.51
N LEU A 323 3.18 8.09 -31.55
CA LEU A 323 2.39 7.42 -30.51
C LEU A 323 2.70 8.03 -29.16
N THR A 324 1.67 8.39 -28.39
CA THR A 324 1.82 8.75 -26.97
C THR A 324 1.11 7.72 -26.11
N ILE A 325 1.83 7.18 -25.13
CA ILE A 325 1.31 6.19 -24.19
C ILE A 325 1.34 6.78 -22.78
N LEU A 326 0.24 6.61 -22.05
CA LEU A 326 0.12 6.89 -20.62
C LEU A 326 -0.35 5.63 -19.91
N VAL A 327 -0.04 5.54 -18.61
CA VAL A 327 -0.43 4.38 -17.82
C VAL A 327 -0.71 4.76 -16.38
N THR A 328 -1.70 4.10 -15.78
CA THR A 328 -1.82 4.00 -14.33
C THR A 328 -1.47 2.57 -13.95
N MET A 329 -0.41 2.42 -13.15
CA MET A 329 0.07 1.14 -12.64
C MET A 329 -0.01 1.11 -11.13
N THR A 330 -0.58 0.03 -10.60
CA THR A 330 -0.73 -0.19 -9.16
C THR A 330 -0.23 -1.58 -8.78
N GLU A 331 0.83 -1.63 -7.95
CA GLU A 331 1.36 -2.89 -7.43
C GLU A 331 0.48 -3.47 -6.33
N ILE A 332 0.32 -4.79 -6.33
CA ILE A 332 -0.52 -5.53 -5.38
C ILE A 332 0.36 -6.49 -4.58
N PRO A 333 1.07 -6.01 -3.55
CA PRO A 333 2.07 -6.82 -2.85
C PRO A 333 1.45 -7.99 -2.08
N LEU A 334 0.16 -7.91 -1.70
CA LEU A 334 -0.54 -9.02 -1.06
C LEU A 334 -0.74 -10.20 -2.02
N VAL A 335 -1.00 -9.96 -3.32
CA VAL A 335 -1.08 -11.04 -4.31
C VAL A 335 0.26 -11.76 -4.40
N SER A 336 1.36 -11.00 -4.48
CA SER A 336 2.71 -11.57 -4.46
C SER A 336 2.94 -12.45 -3.23
N LEU A 337 2.49 -12.01 -2.05
CA LEU A 337 2.64 -12.73 -0.80
C LEU A 337 1.77 -14.00 -0.72
N ILE A 338 0.54 -13.97 -1.26
CA ILE A 338 -0.33 -15.15 -1.32
C ILE A 338 0.23 -16.20 -2.30
N LEU A 339 0.73 -15.77 -3.46
CA LEU A 339 1.39 -16.69 -4.40
C LEU A 339 2.68 -17.27 -3.80
N TYR A 340 3.43 -16.47 -3.04
CA TYR A 340 4.56 -16.95 -2.25
C TYR A 340 4.11 -18.04 -1.26
N TYR A 341 3.07 -17.77 -0.47
CA TYR A 341 2.47 -18.71 0.49
C TYR A 341 2.14 -20.05 -0.19
N PHE A 342 1.41 -20.02 -1.31
CA PHE A 342 1.09 -21.22 -2.09
C PHE A 342 2.33 -21.94 -2.64
N SER A 343 3.33 -21.20 -3.11
CA SER A 343 4.57 -21.80 -3.62
C SER A 343 5.41 -22.48 -2.54
N SER A 344 5.33 -21.99 -1.30
CA SER A 344 6.17 -22.47 -0.19
C SER A 344 5.71 -23.81 0.38
N ASP A 345 4.43 -24.15 0.24
CA ASP A 345 3.86 -25.44 0.63
C ASP A 345 2.81 -25.91 -0.38
N LEU A 346 3.23 -26.04 -1.65
CA LEU A 346 2.33 -26.32 -2.76
C LEU A 346 1.59 -27.64 -2.60
N ASN A 347 2.22 -28.68 -2.04
CA ASN A 347 1.60 -29.99 -1.88
C ASN A 347 0.44 -29.96 -0.87
N GLN A 348 0.62 -29.32 0.29
CA GLN A 348 -0.48 -29.15 1.24
C GLN A 348 -1.55 -28.22 0.66
N THR A 349 -1.14 -27.14 0.01
CA THR A 349 -2.06 -26.16 -0.56
C THR A 349 -2.94 -26.79 -1.66
N LEU A 350 -2.36 -27.60 -2.55
CA LEU A 350 -3.09 -28.35 -3.57
C LEU A 350 -4.12 -29.30 -2.96
N ALA A 351 -3.76 -29.98 -1.86
CA ALA A 351 -4.63 -30.92 -1.19
C ALA A 351 -5.77 -30.25 -0.40
N HIS A 352 -5.54 -29.06 0.15
CA HIS A 352 -6.48 -28.40 1.06
C HIS A 352 -7.35 -27.32 0.40
N GLU A 353 -6.85 -26.60 -0.61
CA GLU A 353 -7.54 -25.43 -1.16
C GLU A 353 -8.11 -25.62 -2.58
N ASP A 354 -7.92 -26.79 -3.22
CA ASP A 354 -8.31 -27.08 -4.62
C ASP A 354 -7.88 -25.97 -5.60
N ILE A 355 -6.64 -25.50 -5.43
CA ILE A 355 -6.14 -24.30 -6.12
C ILE A 355 -6.16 -24.44 -7.65
N LEU A 356 -6.05 -25.66 -8.18
CA LEU A 356 -6.05 -25.92 -9.63
C LEU A 356 -7.37 -25.47 -10.28
N ASN A 357 -8.48 -25.54 -9.54
CA ASN A 357 -9.80 -25.16 -10.04
C ASN A 357 -10.22 -23.73 -9.66
N ARG A 358 -9.55 -23.11 -8.68
CA ARG A 358 -9.96 -21.82 -8.10
C ARG A 358 -9.07 -20.65 -8.50
N LEU A 359 -7.83 -20.90 -8.89
CA LEU A 359 -6.91 -19.85 -9.31
C LEU A 359 -7.31 -19.28 -10.67
N PRO A 360 -7.31 -17.94 -10.82
CA PRO A 360 -7.40 -17.35 -12.14
C PRO A 360 -6.18 -17.74 -12.99
N HIS A 361 -6.36 -17.70 -14.31
CA HIS A 361 -5.42 -18.28 -15.27
C HIS A 361 -3.99 -17.72 -15.18
N ILE A 362 -3.82 -16.42 -14.88
CA ILE A 362 -2.49 -15.79 -14.79
C ILE A 362 -1.71 -16.31 -13.59
N GLU A 363 -2.35 -16.39 -12.42
CA GLU A 363 -1.75 -16.89 -11.19
C GLU A 363 -1.42 -18.37 -11.28
N TYR A 364 -2.34 -19.15 -11.84
CA TYR A 364 -2.11 -20.56 -12.12
C TYR A 364 -0.86 -20.74 -13.01
N ARG A 365 -0.75 -19.96 -14.09
CA ARG A 365 0.44 -19.99 -14.96
C ARG A 365 1.71 -19.58 -14.22
N CYS A 366 1.63 -18.60 -13.33
CA CYS A 366 2.80 -18.17 -12.56
C CYS A 366 3.29 -19.26 -11.61
N LEU A 367 2.38 -19.83 -10.81
CA LEU A 367 2.72 -20.89 -9.86
C LEU A 367 3.24 -22.14 -10.58
N SER A 368 2.52 -22.61 -11.61
CA SER A 368 2.94 -23.79 -12.37
C SER A 368 4.31 -23.61 -13.03
N SER A 369 4.56 -22.46 -13.65
CA SER A 369 5.85 -22.19 -14.31
C SER A 369 7.00 -22.10 -13.29
N TYR A 370 6.76 -21.49 -12.13
CA TYR A 370 7.73 -21.46 -11.03
C TYR A 370 8.08 -22.88 -10.53
N THR A 371 7.06 -23.71 -10.29
CA THR A 371 7.26 -25.09 -9.83
C THR A 371 8.03 -25.93 -10.85
N LEU A 372 7.71 -25.81 -12.14
CA LEU A 372 8.41 -26.52 -13.21
C LEU A 372 9.87 -26.07 -13.30
N PHE A 373 10.13 -24.78 -13.20
CA PHE A 373 11.50 -24.24 -13.27
C PHE A 373 12.36 -24.74 -12.10
N HIS A 374 11.86 -24.68 -10.87
CA HIS A 374 12.62 -25.10 -9.70
C HIS A 374 12.71 -26.62 -9.51
N SER A 375 11.73 -27.40 -9.99
CA SER A 375 11.87 -28.86 -10.00
C SER A 375 12.88 -29.36 -11.03
N ALA A 376 13.14 -28.60 -12.10
CA ALA A 376 14.14 -28.89 -13.10
C ALA A 376 15.57 -28.46 -12.71
N GLN A 377 15.74 -27.68 -11.65
CA GLN A 377 17.07 -27.34 -11.14
C GLN A 377 17.70 -28.53 -10.41
N PRO A 378 18.97 -28.89 -10.69
CA PRO A 378 19.65 -29.94 -9.93
C PRO A 378 19.69 -29.53 -8.46
N GLN A 379 19.17 -30.39 -7.58
CA GLN A 379 19.28 -30.14 -6.14
C GLN A 379 20.75 -29.97 -5.79
N PRO A 380 21.13 -28.93 -5.01
CA PRO A 380 22.48 -28.85 -4.49
C PRO A 380 22.72 -30.14 -3.70
N LEU A 381 23.78 -30.88 -4.08
CA LEU A 381 24.26 -32.03 -3.34
C LEU A 381 24.33 -31.63 -1.88
N ALA A 382 23.56 -32.32 -1.03
CA ALA A 382 23.59 -32.12 0.40
C ALA A 382 25.06 -32.16 0.83
N SER A 383 25.56 -31.03 1.34
CA SER A 383 26.87 -30.96 1.96
C SER A 383 26.80 -31.86 3.19
N VAL A 384 27.31 -33.09 3.04
CA VAL A 384 27.60 -33.99 4.15
C VAL A 384 28.77 -33.36 4.91
N LEU A 385 28.48 -32.61 5.97
CA LEU A 385 29.37 -32.41 7.12
C LEU A 385 28.54 -32.27 8.40
#